data_AF-A0A3P2RAH0-F1
#
_entry.id   AF-A0A3P2RAH0-F1
#
_cell.length_a   1.000
_cell.length_b   1.000
_cell.length_c   1.000
_cell.angle_alpha   90.00
_cell.angle_beta   90.00
_cell.angle_gamma   90.00
#
_symmetry.space_group_name_H-M   'P 1'
#
loop_
_entity.id
_entity.type
_entity.pdbx_description
1 polymer ?
#
loop_
_entity_poly.entity_id
_entity_poly.type
_entity_poly.pdbx_seq_one_letter_code
_entity_poly.pdbx_strand_id
1 'polypeptide(L)' 'MNKHNVDKHFKTTFQNKFVSKGRVGRCIREKHVSEIGDLLLVNFGVVSIWCFKRDLVEVGES' A
#
# COMPACT_ATOMS: atom_id res chain seq x y z
N MET A 1 17.49 3.09 11.81
CA MET A 1 16.41 2.38 11.08
C MET A 1 16.50 2.75 9.60
N ASN A 2 17.07 1.86 8.78
CA ASN A 2 17.12 2.03 7.33
C ASN A 2 15.70 2.10 6.77
N LYS A 3 15.37 3.19 6.08
CA LYS A 3 14.18 3.26 5.23
C LYS A 3 14.44 2.32 4.06
N HIS A 4 14.03 1.06 4.16
CA HIS A 4 13.86 0.23 2.98
C HIS A 4 12.74 0.88 2.16
N ASN A 5 13.11 1.58 1.09
CA ASN A 5 12.15 1.96 0.06
C ASN A 5 11.71 0.65 -0.59
N VAL A 6 10.56 0.13 -0.15
CA VAL A 6 9.93 -1.04 -0.74
C VAL A 6 9.25 -0.57 -2.01
N ASP A 7 9.92 -0.70 -3.14
CA ASP A 7 9.36 -0.30 -4.43
C ASP A 7 8.47 -1.41 -5.00
N LYS A 8 7.19 -1.38 -4.63
CA LYS A 8 6.19 -2.35 -5.09
C LYS A 8 4.90 -1.63 -5.45
N HIS A 9 4.29 -2.06 -6.55
CA HIS A 9 3.00 -1.55 -6.98
C HIS A 9 1.88 -2.40 -6.36
N PHE A 10 0.94 -1.74 -5.72
CA PHE A 10 -0.22 -2.38 -5.10
C PHE A 10 -1.50 -1.82 -5.70
N LYS A 11 -2.39 -2.73 -6.12
CA LYS A 11 -3.77 -2.41 -6.44
C LYS A 11 -4.60 -2.55 -5.18
N THR A 12 -5.38 -1.53 -4.88
CA THR A 12 -6.31 -1.58 -3.76
C THR A 12 -7.73 -1.72 -4.28
N THR A 13 -8.43 -2.73 -3.77
CA THR A 13 -9.84 -2.97 -4.08
C THR A 13 -10.74 -2.42 -2.99
N PHE A 14 -10.24 -1.50 -2.16
CA PHE A 14 -11.04 -0.85 -1.13
C PHE A 14 -11.94 0.22 -1.76
N GLN A 15 -13.23 0.10 -1.49
CA GLN A 15 -14.21 1.13 -1.73
C GLN A 15 -14.20 2.09 -0.53
N ASN A 16 -13.17 2.94 -0.43
CA ASN A 16 -13.11 3.94 0.62
C ASN A 16 -13.68 5.28 0.09
N LYS A 17 -14.29 6.09 0.96
CA LYS A 17 -14.87 7.42 0.61
C LYS A 17 -13.87 8.34 -0.11
N PHE A 18 -12.57 8.08 -0.02
CA PHE A 18 -11.49 8.93 -0.54
C PHE A 18 -10.74 8.35 -1.75
N VAL A 19 -10.86 7.05 -2.04
CA VAL A 19 -10.14 6.40 -3.14
C VAL A 19 -11.14 5.54 -3.91
N SER A 20 -11.36 5.91 -5.18
CA SER A 20 -12.20 5.16 -6.12
C SER A 20 -11.76 3.70 -6.21
N LYS A 21 -12.70 2.77 -6.38
CA LYS A 21 -12.41 1.34 -6.58
C LYS A 21 -11.33 1.16 -7.66
N GLY A 22 -10.30 0.37 -7.36
CA GLY A 22 -9.39 -0.19 -8.37
C GLY A 22 -8.19 0.67 -8.76
N ARG A 23 -7.69 1.56 -7.90
CA ARG A 23 -6.45 2.32 -8.16
C ARG A 23 -5.20 1.52 -7.81
N VAL A 24 -4.18 1.66 -8.64
CA VAL A 24 -2.81 1.20 -8.37
C VAL A 24 -2.04 2.35 -7.73
N GLY A 25 -1.34 2.06 -6.64
CA GLY A 25 -0.46 2.99 -5.96
C GLY A 25 0.91 2.36 -5.71
N ARG A 26 1.90 3.19 -5.44
CA ARG A 26 3.27 2.77 -5.15
C ARG A 26 3.47 2.72 -3.65
N CYS A 27 3.89 1.59 -3.12
CA CYS A 27 4.37 1.53 -1.75
C CYS A 27 5.65 2.36 -1.64
N ILE A 28 5.74 3.19 -0.62
CA ILE A 28 6.93 4.00 -0.36
C ILE A 28 7.48 3.76 1.04
N ARG A 29 6.77 2.98 1.88
CA ARG A 29 7.21 2.62 3.23
C ARG A 29 6.46 1.40 3.75
N GLU A 30 7.16 0.50 4.40
CA GLU A 30 6.59 -0.60 5.19
C GLU A 30 6.84 -0.36 6.68
N LYS A 31 5.88 -0.75 7.51
CA LYS A 31 5.96 -0.76 8.96
C LYS A 31 5.43 -2.10 9.45
N HIS A 32 6.28 -2.90 10.09
CA HIS A 32 5.86 -4.11 10.78
C HIS A 32 5.10 -3.75 12.06
N VAL A 33 3.89 -4.27 12.20
CA VAL A 33 3.08 -4.16 13.41
C VAL A 33 2.89 -5.58 13.95
N SER A 34 3.58 -5.88 15.05
CA SER A 34 3.75 -7.24 15.61
C SER A 34 2.46 -8.00 15.90
N GLU A 35 1.32 -7.33 16.01
CA GLU A 35 0.03 -7.93 16.37
C GLU A 35 -0.96 -8.07 15.20
N ILE A 36 -0.74 -7.33 14.10
CA ILE A 36 -1.76 -7.17 13.02
C ILE A 36 -1.17 -7.43 11.63
N GLY A 37 0.15 -7.61 11.52
CA GLY A 37 0.88 -7.86 10.28
C GLY A 37 1.55 -6.60 9.72
N ASP A 38 1.86 -6.64 8.43
CA ASP A 38 2.60 -5.57 7.77
C ASP A 38 1.65 -4.43 7.36
N LEU A 39 2.01 -3.20 7.73
CA LEU A 39 1.35 -1.98 7.27
C LEU A 39 2.18 -1.35 6.16
N LEU A 40 1.56 -1.03 5.04
CA LEU A 40 2.18 -0.38 3.90
C LEU A 40 1.62 1.03 3.74
N LEU A 41 2.50 2.02 3.56
CA LEU A 41 2.13 3.36 3.14
C LEU A 41 2.15 3.39 1.61
N VAL A 42 0.97 3.44 1.02
CA VAL A 42 0.77 3.46 -0.43
C VAL A 42 0.42 4.87 -0.89
N ASN A 43 1.17 5.37 -1.86
CA ASN A 43 0.94 6.66 -2.50
C ASN A 43 0.24 6.45 -3.85
N PHE A 44 -0.92 7.08 -4.04
CA PHE A 44 -1.71 7.07 -5.28
C PHE A 44 -1.52 8.35 -6.12
N GLY A 45 -0.41 9.06 -5.92
CA GLY A 45 -0.08 10.33 -6.59
C GLY A 45 -0.74 11.56 -5.97
N VAL A 46 -1.99 11.43 -5.51
CA VAL A 46 -2.76 12.54 -4.89
C VAL A 46 -2.97 12.38 -3.39
N VAL A 47 -2.89 11.15 -2.89
CA VAL A 47 -3.12 10.81 -1.48
C VAL A 47 -2.20 9.67 -1.09
N SER A 48 -1.75 9.69 0.16
CA SER A 48 -1.00 8.58 0.77
C SER A 48 -1.83 7.98 1.91
N ILE A 49 -1.95 6.66 1.92
CA ILE A 49 -2.79 5.93 2.88
C ILE A 49 -2.02 4.75 3.46
N TRP A 50 -2.18 4.51 4.76
CA TRP A 50 -1.73 3.28 5.40
C TRP A 50 -2.74 2.16 5.18
N CYS A 51 -2.28 1.05 4.64
CA CYS A 51 -3.08 -0.14 4.36
C CYS A 51 -2.40 -1.37 4.96
N PHE A 52 -3.16 -2.36 5.41
CA PHE A 52 -2.58 -3.65 5.75
C PHE A 52 -2.21 -4.40 4.47
N LYS A 53 -1.08 -5.09 4.47
CA LYS A 53 -0.62 -5.85 3.30
C LYS A 53 -1.61 -6.93 2.85
N ARG A 54 -2.30 -7.58 3.80
CA ARG A 54 -3.34 -8.59 3.52
C ARG A 54 -4.54 -8.04 2.75
N ASP A 55 -4.73 -6.73 2.80
CA ASP A 55 -5.82 -5.99 2.19
C ASP A 55 -5.43 -5.47 0.78
N LEU A 56 -4.22 -5.76 0.33
CA LEU A 56 -3.64 -5.26 -0.91
C LEU A 56 -3.36 -6.41 -1.87
N VAL A 57 -3.52 -6.15 -3.17
CA VAL A 57 -3.09 -7.05 -4.23
C VAL A 57 -1.82 -6.46 -4.85
N GLU A 58 -0.68 -7.12 -4.66
CA GLU A 58 0.55 -6.76 -5.36
C GLU A 58 0.35 -6.98 -6.87
N VAL A 59 0.64 -5.96 -7.67
CA VAL A 59 0.62 -6.07 -9.13
C VAL A 59 2.04 -6.39 -9.54
N GLY A 60 2.26 -7.57 -10.12
CA GLY A 60 3.57 -7.93 -10.66
C GLY A 60 4.00 -6.95 -11.76
N GLU A 61 5.29 -6.63 -11.82
CA GLU A 61 5.88 -5.94 -12.96
C GLU A 61 5.77 -6.89 -14.18
N SER A 62 5.08 -6.43 -15.24
CA SER A 62 5.14 -7.05 -16.57
C SER A 62 6.21 -6.37 -17.40
#